data_AF-A0A3D1E3R4-F1
#
_entry.id   AF-A0A3D1E3R4-F1
#
_cell.length_a   1.000
_cell.length_b   1.000
_cell.length_c   1.000
_cell.angle_alpha   90.00
_cell.angle_beta   90.00
_cell.angle_gamma   90.00
#
_symmetry.space_group_name_H-M   'P 1'
#
loop_
_entity.id
_entity.type
_entity.pdbx_description
1 polymer ?
#
loop_
_entity_poly.entity_id
_entity_poly.type
_entity_poly.pdbx_seq_one_letter_code
_entity_poly.pdbx_strand_id
1 'polypeptide(L)' 'FGCINGHASLLPRWRGAAPIQRAIAAGDTETGVCAMLMEEGLDTGPVLARRSTPISDDDDAGSLHDRLASLNADL' A
#
# COMPACT_ATOMS: atom_id res chain seq x y z
N PHE A 1 -19.81 13.13 -3.58
CA PHE A 1 -18.56 12.79 -2.88
C PHE A 1 -18.57 11.28 -2.63
N GLY A 2 -17.46 10.59 -2.93
CA GLY A 2 -17.32 9.14 -2.80
C GLY A 2 -16.55 8.75 -1.54
N CYS A 3 -16.14 7.48 -1.46
CA CYS A 3 -15.32 6.96 -0.36
C CYS A 3 -13.86 6.91 -0.81
N ILE A 4 -12.94 7.33 0.07
CA ILE A 4 -11.50 7.21 -0.15
C ILE A 4 -10.98 6.04 0.70
N ASN A 5 -10.13 5.22 0.10
CA ASN A 5 -9.42 4.13 0.74
C ASN A 5 -7.92 4.41 0.73
N GLY A 6 -7.24 4.19 1.86
CA GLY A 6 -5.78 4.13 1.93
C GLY A 6 -5.34 2.68 1.77
N HIS A 7 -4.74 2.35 0.64
CA HIS A 7 -4.29 1.01 0.31
C HIS A 7 -2.78 0.86 0.55
N ALA A 8 -2.35 -0.18 1.25
CA ALA A 8 -0.97 -0.40 1.67
C ALA A 8 -0.09 -1.05 0.58
N SER A 9 -0.20 -0.56 -0.65
CA SER A 9 0.72 -0.88 -1.74
C SER A 9 0.84 0.28 -2.75
N LEU A 10 1.80 0.13 -3.67
CA LEU A 10 1.85 0.92 -4.89
C LEU A 10 0.93 0.30 -5.96
N LEU A 11 -0.36 0.67 -5.92
CA LEU A 11 -1.35 0.22 -6.91
C LEU A 11 -0.88 0.54 -8.35
N PRO A 12 -1.12 -0.37 -9.31
CA PRO A 12 -2.02 -1.53 -9.24
C PRO A 12 -1.39 -2.81 -8.66
N ARG A 13 -0.12 -2.77 -8.22
CA ARG A 13 0.55 -3.94 -7.66
C ARG A 13 -0.05 -4.27 -6.29
N TRP A 14 -0.21 -5.56 -5.99
CA TRP A 14 -0.75 -6.07 -4.73
C TRP A 14 -2.12 -5.52 -4.31
N ARG A 15 -3.11 -5.63 -5.20
CA ARG A 15 -4.52 -5.56 -4.76
C ARG A 15 -4.85 -6.68 -3.78
N GLY A 16 -5.88 -6.48 -2.99
CA GLY A 16 -6.46 -7.48 -2.11
C GLY A 16 -5.84 -7.52 -0.72
N ALA A 17 -6.03 -8.66 -0.05
CA ALA A 17 -6.02 -8.71 1.41
C ALA A 17 -4.66 -8.66 2.11
N ALA A 18 -3.54 -8.89 1.41
CA ALA A 18 -2.23 -9.06 2.05
C ALA A 18 -1.07 -8.36 1.30
N PRO A 19 -1.19 -7.05 0.99
CA PRO A 19 -0.22 -6.38 0.14
C PRO A 19 1.19 -6.34 0.72
N ILE A 20 1.28 -6.11 2.03
CA ILE A 20 2.55 -6.00 2.77
C ILE A 20 3.31 -7.33 2.73
N GLN A 21 2.65 -8.41 3.16
CA GLN A 21 3.27 -9.73 3.21
C GLN A 21 3.68 -10.22 1.83
N ARG A 22 2.87 -9.89 0.80
CA ARG A 22 3.17 -10.29 -0.58
C ARG A 22 4.34 -9.53 -1.18
N ALA A 23 4.47 -8.24 -0.89
CA ALA A 23 5.63 -7.46 -1.32
C ALA A 23 6.94 -8.04 -0.76
N ILE A 24 6.96 -8.34 0.55
CA ILE A 24 8.11 -9.00 1.19
C ILE A 24 8.37 -10.39 0.58
N ALA A 25 7.34 -11.24 0.47
CA ALA A 25 7.49 -12.60 -0.03
C ALA A 25 7.95 -12.67 -1.51
N ALA A 26 7.67 -11.64 -2.30
CA ALA A 26 8.13 -11.54 -3.68
C ALA A 26 9.54 -10.94 -3.81
N GLY A 27 10.13 -10.45 -2.72
CA GLY A 27 11.42 -9.76 -2.74
C GLY A 27 11.33 -8.37 -3.39
N ASP A 28 10.20 -7.69 -3.28
CA ASP A 28 10.09 -6.31 -3.74
C ASP A 28 11.03 -5.42 -2.90
N THR A 29 11.81 -4.55 -3.55
CA THR A 29 12.72 -3.61 -2.86
C THR A 29 12.05 -2.29 -2.47
N GLU A 30 10.81 -2.08 -2.93
CA GLU A 30 10.02 -0.88 -2.70
C GLU A 30 8.55 -1.25 -2.58
N THR A 31 7.84 -0.60 -1.66
CA THR A 31 6.38 -0.58 -1.59
C THR A 31 5.90 0.82 -1.22
N GLY A 32 4.67 0.97 -0.77
CA GLY A 32 4.14 2.27 -0.40
C GLY A 32 2.66 2.23 -0.08
N VAL A 33 2.07 3.42 -0.08
CA VAL A 33 0.65 3.64 0.18
C VAL A 33 0.04 4.44 -0.96
N CYS A 34 -1.23 4.17 -1.24
CA CYS A 34 -2.03 4.89 -2.22
C CYS A 34 -3.37 5.33 -1.58
N ALA A 35 -3.68 6.62 -1.67
CA ALA A 35 -5.05 7.09 -1.46
C ALA A 35 -5.82 6.93 -2.78
N MET A 36 -6.89 6.14 -2.77
CA MET A 36 -7.68 5.84 -3.96
C MET A 36 -9.17 6.13 -3.73
N LEU A 37 -9.86 6.55 -4.79
CA LEU A 37 -11.32 6.57 -4.78
C LEU A 37 -11.83 5.13 -4.89
N MET A 38 -12.77 4.74 -4.04
CA MET A 38 -13.39 3.42 -4.11
C MET A 38 -14.34 3.31 -5.30
N GLU A 39 -14.37 2.13 -5.92
CA GLU A 39 -15.35 1.74 -6.93
C GLU A 39 -15.79 0.28 -6.68
N GLU A 40 -16.63 -0.28 -7.55
CA GLU A 40 -17.20 -1.62 -7.37
C GLU A 40 -16.13 -2.73 -7.31
N GLY A 41 -15.04 -2.56 -8.05
CA GLY A 41 -13.93 -3.52 -8.03
C GLY A 41 -13.04 -3.40 -6.80
N LEU A 42 -12.46 -4.54 -6.40
CA LEU A 42 -11.54 -4.62 -5.27
C LEU A 42 -10.21 -3.90 -5.59
N ASP A 43 -9.98 -2.77 -4.92
CA ASP A 43 -8.78 -1.93 -5.05
C ASP A 43 -8.49 -1.50 -6.50
N THR A 44 -9.55 -1.27 -7.29
CA THR A 44 -9.43 -0.93 -8.72
C THR A 44 -9.57 0.54 -9.05
N GLY A 45 -10.16 1.32 -8.14
CA GLY A 45 -10.47 2.72 -8.40
C GLY A 45 -9.25 3.63 -8.55
N PRO A 46 -9.46 4.86 -9.05
CA PRO A 46 -8.39 5.75 -9.44
C PRO A 46 -7.55 6.19 -8.22
N VAL A 47 -6.23 6.10 -8.37
CA VAL A 47 -5.25 6.57 -7.37
C VAL A 47 -5.17 8.10 -7.43
N LEU A 48 -5.45 8.74 -6.30
CA LEU A 48 -5.45 10.19 -6.12
C LEU A 48 -4.07 10.70 -5.65
N ALA A 49 -3.42 9.96 -4.76
CA ALA A 49 -2.10 10.28 -4.24
C ALA A 49 -1.33 8.99 -3.88
N ARG A 50 0.02 9.06 -3.86
CA ARG A 50 0.88 7.95 -3.46
C ARG A 50 2.16 8.41 -2.77
N ARG A 51 2.70 7.56 -1.91
CA ARG A 51 4.05 7.67 -1.32
C ARG A 51 4.71 6.30 -1.33
N SER A 52 5.99 6.24 -1.68
CA SER A 52 6.78 5.01 -1.65
C SER A 52 7.76 5.00 -0.49
N THR A 53 8.23 3.80 -0.16
CA THR A 53 9.25 3.53 0.85
C THR A 53 10.02 2.27 0.46
N PRO A 54 11.35 2.21 0.68
CA PRO A 54 12.10 0.98 0.44
C PRO A 54 11.59 -0.14 1.34
N ILE A 55 11.83 -1.39 0.96
CA ILE A 55 11.74 -2.56 1.84
C ILE A 55 13.18 -3.00 2.11
N SER A 56 13.57 -3.03 3.39
CA SER A 56 14.88 -3.49 3.84
C SER A 56 14.90 -5.01 4.01
N ASP A 57 16.08 -5.63 3.95
CA ASP A 57 16.26 -7.07 4.22
C ASP A 57 15.89 -7.45 5.67
N ASP A 58 15.94 -6.48 6.58
CA ASP A 58 15.57 -6.62 7.99
C ASP A 58 14.09 -6.30 8.27
N ASP A 59 13.31 -5.88 7.26
CA ASP A 59 11.89 -5.61 7.46
C ASP A 59 11.09 -6.92 7.60
N ASP A 60 10.22 -6.96 8.60
CA ASP A 60 9.14 -7.93 8.67
C ASP A 60 7.79 -7.27 8.35
N ALA A 61 6.73 -8.07 8.35
CA ALA A 61 5.40 -7.56 8.04
C ALA A 61 4.90 -6.52 9.06
N GLY A 62 5.36 -6.57 10.32
CA GLY A 62 5.00 -5.64 11.38
C GLY A 62 5.74 -4.31 11.23
N SER A 63 7.06 -4.35 11.06
CA SER A 63 7.87 -3.13 10.86
C SER A 63 7.43 -2.35 9.62
N LEU A 64 7.16 -3.07 8.53
CA LEU A 64 6.70 -2.47 7.29
C LEU A 64 5.26 -1.95 7.42
N HIS A 65 4.38 -2.67 8.13
CA HIS A 65 3.03 -2.19 8.43
C HIS A 65 3.03 -0.86 9.17
N ASP A 66 3.81 -0.74 10.24
CA ASP A 66 3.82 0.47 11.06
C ASP A 66 4.37 1.67 10.27
N ARG A 67 5.43 1.45 9.47
CA ARG A 67 5.96 2.48 8.56
C ARG A 67 4.92 2.93 7.53
N LEU A 68 4.18 2.01 6.93
CA LEU A 68 3.14 2.32 5.94
C LEU A 68 1.95 3.03 6.58
N ALA A 69 1.55 2.64 7.80
CA ALA A 69 0.47 3.30 8.54
C ALA A 69 0.80 4.79 8.80
N SER A 70 2.04 5.09 9.22
CA SER A 70 2.51 6.47 9.36
C SER A 70 2.51 7.23 8.03
N LEU A 71 3.05 6.63 6.96
CA LEU A 71 3.05 7.25 5.63
C LEU A 71 1.64 7.55 5.11
N ASN A 72 0.67 6.68 5.39
CA ASN A 72 -0.72 6.88 4.97
C ASN A 72 -1.41 7.99 5.76
N ALA A 73 -1.03 8.22 7.02
CA ALA A 73 -1.58 9.30 7.82
C ALA A 73 -1.10 10.69 7.35
N ASP A 74 0.10 10.76 6.79
CA ASP A 74 0.73 12.00 6.27
C ASP A 74 0.37 12.33 4.81
N LEU A 75 -0.40 11.46 4.14
CA LEU A 75 -0.72 11.55 2.71
C LEU A 75 -1.90 12.49 2.42
#